data_AF-A0A529N6W1-F1
#
_entry.id   AF-A0A529N6W1-F1
#
_cell.length_a   1.000
_cell.length_b   1.000
_cell.length_c   1.000
_cell.angle_alpha   90.00
_cell.angle_beta   90.00
_cell.angle_gamma   90.00
#
_symmetry.space_group_name_H-M   'P 1'
#
loop_
_entity.id
_entity.type
_entity.pdbx_description
1 polymer ?
#
loop_
_entity_poly.entity_id
_entity_poly.type
_entity_poly.pdbx_seq_one_letter_code
_entity_poly.pdbx_strand_id
1 'polypeptide(L)' 'PPDRARSIYRQRNAQPRRGIGFRAMKFLNRDPAVRKRIDHLPLPRIGLNYRARLQRHYPRRLLARDPHSLWIGEDMN' A
#
# COMPACT_ATOMS: atom_id res chain seq x y z
N PRO A 1 -14.33 -8.98 24.42
CA PRO A 1 -13.09 -8.85 23.62
C PRO A 1 -12.69 -7.37 23.48
N PRO A 2 -11.41 -7.00 23.60
CA PRO A 2 -10.99 -5.63 23.37
C PRO A 2 -11.44 -5.16 21.98
N ASP A 3 -11.86 -3.91 21.87
CA ASP A 3 -12.31 -3.29 20.62
C ASP A 3 -11.26 -3.48 19.50
N ARG A 4 -11.63 -4.23 18.46
CA ARG A 4 -10.74 -4.63 17.37
C ARG A 4 -10.25 -3.43 16.56
N ALA A 5 -11.11 -2.42 16.38
CA ALA A 5 -10.73 -1.19 15.69
C ALA A 5 -9.66 -0.44 16.49
N ARG A 6 -9.85 -0.36 17.81
CA ARG A 6 -8.85 0.22 18.73
C ARG A 6 -7.52 -0.54 18.72
N SER A 7 -7.55 -1.86 18.65
CA SER A 7 -6.34 -2.68 18.53
C SER A 7 -5.56 -2.39 17.24
N ILE A 8 -6.24 -2.39 16.08
CA ILE A 8 -5.64 -2.06 14.78
C ILE A 8 -5.07 -0.64 14.77
N TYR A 9 -5.80 0.33 15.33
CA TYR A 9 -5.34 1.71 15.45
C TYR A 9 -4.03 1.80 16.24
N ARG A 10 -3.92 1.10 17.38
CA ARG A 10 -2.70 1.08 18.19
C ARG A 10 -1.52 0.45 17.45
N GLN A 11 -1.72 -0.71 16.84
CA GLN A 11 -0.67 -1.41 16.10
C GLN A 11 -0.13 -0.57 14.93
N ARG A 12 -1.03 0.04 14.15
CA ARG A 12 -0.66 0.92 13.04
C ARG A 12 0.16 2.12 13.53
N ASN A 13 -0.30 2.78 14.59
CA ASN A 13 0.34 4.00 15.09
C ASN A 13 1.62 3.75 15.90
N ALA A 14 1.87 2.51 16.33
CA ALA A 14 3.14 2.13 16.93
C ALA A 14 4.31 2.12 15.92
N GLN A 15 4.04 2.15 14.62
CA GLN A 15 5.08 2.09 13.59
C GLN A 15 5.89 3.40 13.50
N PRO A 16 7.24 3.36 13.62
CA PRO A 16 8.08 4.53 13.49
C PRO A 16 7.90 5.22 12.14
N ARG A 17 7.66 6.53 12.15
CA ARG A 17 7.49 7.36 10.94
C ARG A 17 6.53 6.72 9.90
N ARG A 18 5.44 6.11 10.37
CA ARG A 18 4.43 5.43 9.53
C ARG A 18 5.00 4.28 8.67
N GLY A 19 6.12 3.68 9.06
CA GLY A 19 6.72 2.52 8.41
C GLY A 19 7.63 2.82 7.20
N ILE A 20 7.84 4.09 6.82
CA ILE A 20 8.68 4.45 5.66
C ILE A 20 10.13 3.94 5.78
N GLY A 21 10.63 3.85 7.01
CA GLY A 21 11.98 3.37 7.31
C GLY A 21 12.22 1.92 6.89
N PHE A 22 11.18 1.08 6.80
CA PHE A 22 11.34 -0.32 6.43
C PHE A 22 11.90 -0.49 5.01
N ARG A 23 11.34 0.25 4.03
CA ARG A 23 11.87 0.24 2.65
C ARG A 23 13.26 0.88 2.57
N ALA A 24 13.51 1.94 3.34
CA ALA A 24 14.84 2.53 3.41
C ALA A 24 15.87 1.53 3.96
N MET A 25 15.53 0.76 4.99
CA MET A 25 16.41 -0.29 5.51
C MET A 25 16.65 -1.41 4.49
N LYS A 26 15.63 -1.77 3.70
CA LYS A 26 15.75 -2.78 2.65
C LYS A 26 16.66 -2.34 1.50
N PHE A 27 16.47 -1.12 0.98
CA PHE A 27 17.07 -0.71 -0.29
C PHE A 27 18.26 0.26 -0.14
N LEU A 28 18.32 1.03 0.94
CA LEU A 28 19.28 2.14 1.10
C LEU A 28 20.23 1.97 2.29
N ASN A 29 20.02 0.97 3.16
CA ASN A 29 20.92 0.73 4.28
C ASN A 29 22.31 0.39 3.74
N ARG A 30 23.37 0.93 4.34
CA ARG A 30 24.76 0.66 3.92
C ARG A 30 25.19 -0.76 4.30
N ASP A 31 24.68 -1.29 5.41
CA ASP A 31 25.04 -2.63 5.90
C ASP A 31 24.32 -3.73 5.09
N PRO A 32 25.06 -4.58 4.33
CA PRO A 32 24.48 -5.69 3.57
C PRO A 32 23.82 -6.75 4.46
N ALA A 33 24.30 -6.96 5.70
CA ALA A 33 23.71 -7.93 6.61
C ALA A 33 22.29 -7.53 7.03
N VAL A 34 22.04 -6.23 7.22
CA VAL A 34 20.70 -5.71 7.52
C VAL A 34 19.77 -5.92 6.33
N ARG A 35 20.21 -5.59 5.11
CA ARG A 35 19.40 -5.81 3.89
C ARG A 35 19.04 -7.29 3.73
N LYS A 36 20.03 -8.18 3.89
CA LYS A 36 19.83 -9.64 3.82
C LYS A 36 18.81 -10.15 4.84
N ARG A 37 18.88 -9.68 6.10
CA ARG A 37 17.90 -10.05 7.14
C ARG A 37 16.47 -9.64 6.75
N ILE A 38 16.30 -8.47 6.13
CA ILE A 38 14.99 -7.99 5.69
C ILE A 38 14.47 -8.80 4.50
N ASP A 39 15.34 -9.21 3.58
CA ASP A 39 14.95 -10.04 2.43
C ASP A 39 14.48 -11.45 2.83
N HIS A 40 14.92 -11.96 3.98
CA HIS A 40 14.46 -13.24 4.51
C HIS A 40 13.11 -13.16 5.25
N LEU A 41 12.54 -11.97 5.45
CA LEU A 41 11.21 -11.85 6.04
C LEU A 41 10.15 -12.41 5.10
N PRO A 42 9.09 -13.05 5.63
CA PRO A 42 8.02 -13.59 4.81
C PRO A 42 7.36 -12.47 4.01
N LEU A 43 7.18 -12.70 2.71
CA LEU A 43 6.49 -11.75 1.85
C LEU A 43 5.00 -11.70 2.21
N PRO A 44 4.42 -10.51 2.42
CA PRO A 44 2.99 -10.38 2.66
C PRO A 44 2.22 -10.85 1.42
N ARG A 45 1.26 -11.76 1.64
CA ARG A 45 0.39 -12.26 0.56
C ARG A 45 -0.65 -11.25 0.10
N ILE A 46 -0.88 -10.20 0.89
CA ILE A 46 -1.88 -9.16 0.64
C ILE A 46 -1.20 -7.80 0.71
N GLY A 47 -1.28 -7.04 -0.39
CA GLY A 47 -0.93 -5.63 -0.43
C GLY A 47 -2.18 -4.76 -0.26
N LEU A 48 -2.13 -3.77 0.62
CA LEU A 48 -3.21 -2.81 0.83
C LEU A 48 -2.70 -1.39 0.58
N ASN A 49 -3.40 -0.64 -0.27
CA ASN A 49 -3.14 0.78 -0.51
C ASN A 49 -4.47 1.55 -0.52
N TYR A 50 -4.64 2.46 0.42
CA TYR A 50 -5.82 3.33 0.48
C TYR A 50 -5.56 4.65 -0.24
N ARG A 51 -6.21 4.85 -1.40
CA ARG A 51 -6.13 6.09 -2.18
C ARG A 51 -7.33 6.98 -1.90
N ALA A 52 -7.21 7.85 -0.91
CA ALA A 52 -8.23 8.86 -0.62
C ALA A 52 -8.39 9.83 -1.81
N ARG A 53 -9.64 10.08 -2.23
CA ARG A 53 -10.05 11.03 -3.30
C ARG A 53 -9.81 10.60 -4.75
N LEU A 54 -9.49 9.33 -5.04
CA LEU A 54 -9.64 8.83 -6.41
C LEU A 54 -11.10 8.99 -6.91
N GLN A 55 -12.07 9.10 -6.01
CA GLN A 55 -13.47 9.38 -6.37
C GLN A 55 -13.77 10.83 -6.79
N ARG A 56 -12.86 11.80 -6.58
CA ARG A 56 -13.14 13.22 -6.88
C ARG A 56 -12.85 13.59 -8.34
N HIS A 57 -11.92 12.88 -9.00
CA HIS A 57 -11.53 13.14 -10.39
C HIS A 57 -12.00 12.09 -11.38
N TYR A 58 -12.52 10.96 -10.89
CA TYR A 58 -13.25 10.02 -11.74
C TYR A 58 -14.73 10.26 -11.52
N PRO A 59 -15.51 10.67 -12.55
CA PRO A 59 -16.95 10.65 -12.44
C PRO A 59 -17.38 9.24 -12.03
N ARG A 60 -18.46 9.13 -11.23
CA ARG A 60 -19.03 7.88 -10.68
C ARG A 60 -19.29 6.74 -11.69
N ARG A 61 -18.96 6.92 -12.98
CA ARG A 61 -19.07 5.97 -14.07
C ARG A 61 -18.19 4.72 -13.92
N LEU A 62 -17.11 4.76 -13.14
CA LEU A 62 -16.27 3.55 -12.88
C LEU A 62 -16.92 2.52 -11.95
N LEU A 63 -18.02 2.87 -11.29
CA LEU A 63 -18.83 1.93 -10.50
C LEU A 63 -20.20 1.68 -11.14
N ALA A 64 -20.43 2.18 -12.36
CA ALA A 64 -21.63 1.85 -13.12
C ALA A 64 -21.55 0.37 -13.52
N ARG A 65 -22.67 -0.33 -13.38
CA ARG A 65 -22.83 -1.76 -13.64
C ARG A 65 -22.79 -2.16 -15.12
N ASP A 66 -22.55 -1.20 -16.01
CA ASP A 66 -22.42 -1.49 -17.43
C ASP A 66 -20.97 -1.84 -17.78
N PRO A 67 -20.73 -2.91 -18.57
CA PRO A 67 -19.40 -3.32 -18.95
C PRO A 67 -18.85 -2.33 -19.96
N HIS A 68 -18.25 -1.24 -19.47
CA HIS A 68 -17.36 -0.45 -20.30
C HIS A 68 -16.00 -1.12 -20.26
N SER A 69 -15.62 -1.70 -21.39
CA SER A 69 -14.27 -2.10 -21.72
C SER A 69 -13.31 -0.99 -21.30
N LEU A 70 -12.47 -1.27 -20.30
CA LEU A 70 -11.36 -0.40 -19.92
C LEU A 70 -10.39 -0.36 -21.12
N TRP A 71 -10.62 0.56 -22.05
CA TRP A 71 -9.72 0.84 -23.15
C TRP A 71 -8.47 1.51 -22.57
N ILE A 72 -7.39 0.74 -22.46
CA ILE A 72 -6.04 1.22 -22.17
C ILE A 72 -5.33 1.29 -23.51
N GLY A 73 -5.30 2.47 -24.12
CA GLY A 73 -4.54 2.69 -25.35
C GLY A 73 -5.15 3.78 -26.21
N GLU A 74 -4.84 5.03 -25.87
CA GLU A 74 -4.71 6.15 -26.81
C GLU A 74 -4.20 7.35 -26.01
N ASP A 75 -2.91 7.34 -25.71
CA ASP A 75 -2.10 8.53 -25.43
C ASP A 75 -0.63 8.14 -25.69
N MET A 76 -0.42 7.59 -26.89
CA MET A 76 0.90 7.43 -27.50
C MET A 76 0.82 7.96 -28.92
N ASN A 77 0.79 9.29 -29.02
CA ASN A 77 1.38 10.05 -30.12
C ASN A 77 1.92 11.35 -29.56
#